data_AF-A0AAJ0MKP1-F1
#
_entry.id   AF-A0AAJ0MKP1-F1
#
_cell.length_a   1.000
_cell.length_b   1.000
_cell.length_c   1.000
_cell.angle_alpha   90.00
_cell.angle_beta   90.00
_cell.angle_gamma   90.00
#
_symmetry.space_group_name_H-M   'P 1'
#
loop_
_entity.id
_entity.type
_entity.pdbx_description
1 polymer ?
#
loop_
_entity_poly.entity_id
_entity_poly.type
_entity_poly.pdbx_seq_one_letter_code
_entity_poly.pdbx_strand_id
1 'polypeptide(L)'
;MSGFEIAGVVLGALPLLISALEHYRSGKSTTSALIQWRGQLDTLISRLKTQDAIFYLDSLELLRAAGVPELVGGYSPSKEECAAILSSSKTGKEMQQFLGPLYETLLEILERYERCLKKIAAKIRHIQRLDKV
;
A
#
# COMPACT_ATOMS: atom_id res chain seq x y z
N MET A 1 7.74 -13.11 3.27
CA MET A 1 7.09 -12.47 4.42
C MET A 1 5.97 -13.39 4.85
N SER A 2 5.88 -13.73 6.12
CA SER A 2 4.91 -14.72 6.61
C SER A 2 3.87 -14.03 7.48
N GLY A 3 2.61 -14.00 7.02
CA GLY A 3 1.47 -13.52 7.79
C GLY A 3 1.10 -12.06 7.55
N PHE A 4 0.52 -11.44 8.56
CA PHE A 4 -0.18 -10.16 8.46
C PHE A 4 0.73 -8.93 8.28
N GLU A 5 2.04 -9.07 8.51
CA GLU A 5 3.03 -7.99 8.34
C GLU A 5 3.05 -7.39 6.93
N ILE A 6 2.58 -8.17 5.94
CA ILE A 6 2.40 -7.72 4.56
C ILE A 6 1.48 -6.49 4.48
N ALA A 7 0.46 -6.40 5.34
CA ALA A 7 -0.44 -5.24 5.37
C ALA A 7 0.30 -3.94 5.69
N GLY A 8 1.23 -3.97 6.65
CA GLY A 8 2.05 -2.82 7.00
C GLY A 8 2.99 -2.41 5.87
N VAL A 9 3.58 -3.39 5.16
CA VAL A 9 4.39 -3.12 3.97
C VAL A 9 3.56 -2.54 2.83
N VAL A 10 2.36 -3.04 2.58
CA VAL A 10 1.46 -2.50 1.55
C VAL A 10 1.12 -1.04 1.86
N LEU A 11 0.73 -0.75 3.11
CA LEU A 11 0.38 0.60 3.55
C LEU A 11 1.58 1.55 3.49
N GLY A 12 2.79 1.09 3.82
CA GLY A 12 4.01 1.91 3.72
C GLY A 12 4.52 2.11 2.29
N ALA A 13 4.31 1.13 1.41
CA ALA A 13 4.83 1.17 0.03
C ALA A 13 3.95 2.01 -0.93
N LEU A 14 2.64 2.07 -0.69
CA LEU A 14 1.69 2.80 -1.53
C LEU A 14 2.04 4.30 -1.66
N PRO A 15 2.27 5.06 -0.57
CA PRO A 15 2.65 6.47 -0.64
C PRO A 15 3.95 6.69 -1.44
N LEU A 16 4.95 5.83 -1.26
CA LEU A 16 6.22 5.91 -1.99
C LEU A 16 6.02 5.68 -3.49
N LEU A 17 5.18 4.71 -3.85
CA LEU A 17 4.86 4.41 -5.23
C LEU A 17 4.11 5.57 -5.91
N ILE A 18 3.14 6.14 -5.20
CA ILE A 18 2.38 7.32 -5.66
C ILE A 18 3.34 8.48 -5.90
N SER A 19 4.21 8.79 -4.93
CA SER A 19 5.21 9.86 -5.05
C SER A 19 6.15 9.63 -6.25
N ALA A 20 6.65 8.41 -6.45
CA ALA A 20 7.50 8.09 -7.59
C ALA A 20 6.77 8.29 -8.93
N LEU A 21 5.50 7.92 -9.03
CA LEU A 21 4.67 8.13 -10.23
C LEU A 21 4.35 9.61 -10.46
N GLU A 22 4.12 10.39 -9.40
CA GLU A 22 3.92 11.84 -9.49
C GLU A 22 5.19 12.56 -9.94
N HIS A 23 6.34 12.15 -9.40
CA HIS A 23 7.64 12.65 -9.88
C HIS A 23 7.83 12.30 -11.36
N TYR A 24 7.55 11.06 -11.76
CA TYR A 24 7.60 10.68 -13.17
C TYR A 24 6.68 11.53 -14.06
N ARG A 25 5.44 11.79 -13.62
CA ARG A 25 4.48 12.65 -14.31
C ARG A 25 4.97 14.09 -14.45
N SER A 26 5.66 14.61 -13.43
CA SER A 26 6.22 15.97 -13.41
C SER A 26 7.55 16.11 -14.17
N GLY A 27 8.23 14.99 -14.42
CA GLY A 27 9.52 14.94 -15.11
C GLY A 27 9.43 15.50 -16.52
N LYS A 28 10.44 16.27 -16.93
CA LYS A 28 10.55 16.90 -18.27
C LYS A 28 10.82 15.90 -19.40
N SER A 29 10.44 14.64 -19.27
CA SER A 29 10.59 13.65 -20.33
C SER A 29 9.60 13.98 -21.45
N THR A 30 10.10 14.72 -22.43
CA THR A 30 9.56 15.01 -23.76
C THR A 30 9.41 13.76 -24.63
N THR A 31 9.28 12.57 -24.03
CA THR A 31 9.03 11.35 -24.81
C THR A 31 7.56 11.37 -25.22
N SER A 32 7.29 11.31 -26.53
CA SER A 32 5.94 11.31 -27.11
C SER A 32 5.03 10.25 -26.48
N ALA A 33 5.61 9.13 -26.05
CA ALA A 33 4.93 8.08 -25.29
C ALA A 33 4.32 8.61 -23.98
N LEU A 34 5.05 9.41 -23.18
CA LEU A 34 4.55 9.91 -21.89
C LEU A 34 3.38 10.89 -22.07
N ILE A 35 3.44 11.70 -23.13
CA ILE A 35 2.34 12.60 -23.52
C ILE A 35 1.10 11.80 -23.91
N GLN A 36 1.27 10.74 -24.73
CA GLN A 36 0.18 9.87 -25.17
C GLN A 36 -0.51 9.17 -23.99
N TRP A 37 0.24 8.79 -22.97
CA TRP A 37 -0.27 8.04 -21.81
C TRP A 37 -0.57 8.89 -20.58
N ARG A 38 -0.42 10.22 -20.66
CA ARG A 38 -0.55 11.13 -19.50
C ARG A 38 -1.88 10.98 -18.76
N GLY A 39 -3.00 10.90 -19.49
CA GLY A 39 -4.32 10.69 -18.89
C GLY A 39 -4.47 9.33 -18.17
N GLN A 40 -3.80 8.28 -18.67
CA GLN A 40 -3.78 6.98 -18.01
C GLN A 40 -2.90 6.98 -16.75
N LEU A 41 -1.76 7.69 -16.79
CA LEU A 41 -0.92 7.88 -15.61
C LEU A 41 -1.65 8.66 -14.52
N ASP A 42 -2.39 9.70 -14.89
CA ASP A 42 -3.22 10.50 -13.96
C ASP A 42 -4.30 9.63 -13.32
N THR A 43 -4.96 8.79 -14.14
CA THR A 43 -5.97 7.84 -13.68
C THR A 43 -5.36 6.81 -12.73
N LEU A 44 -4.17 6.29 -13.03
CA LEU A 44 -3.46 5.34 -12.17
C LEU A 44 -3.11 5.97 -10.82
N ILE A 45 -2.51 7.17 -10.81
CA ILE A 45 -2.16 7.89 -9.58
C ILE A 45 -3.41 8.14 -8.74
N SER A 46 -4.50 8.59 -9.36
CA SER A 46 -5.78 8.81 -8.67
C SER A 46 -6.31 7.53 -8.03
N ARG A 47 -6.32 6.41 -8.77
CA ARG A 47 -6.76 5.11 -8.25
C ARG A 47 -5.89 4.61 -7.11
N LEU A 48 -4.57 4.77 -7.21
CA LEU A 48 -3.65 4.39 -6.13
C LEU A 48 -3.87 5.22 -4.87
N LYS A 49 -4.11 6.54 -4.99
CA LYS A 49 -4.47 7.39 -3.84
C LYS A 49 -5.78 6.96 -3.18
N THR A 50 -6.79 6.62 -3.98
CA THR A 50 -8.06 6.08 -3.46
C THR A 50 -7.83 4.75 -2.75
N GLN A 51 -7.06 3.82 -3.34
CA GLN A 51 -6.73 2.55 -2.72
C GLN A 51 -5.95 2.72 -1.42
N ASP A 52 -4.99 3.65 -1.37
CA ASP A 52 -4.22 3.96 -0.17
C ASP A 52 -5.10 4.49 0.97
N ALA A 53 -6.08 5.36 0.67
CA ALA A 53 -7.04 5.83 1.66
C ALA A 53 -7.97 4.71 2.16
N ILE A 54 -8.55 3.93 1.25
CA ILE A 54 -9.47 2.83 1.58
C ILE A 54 -8.74 1.76 2.39
N PHE A 55 -7.57 1.32 1.93
CA PHE A 55 -6.79 0.27 2.59
C PHE A 55 -6.44 0.66 4.03
N TYR A 56 -6.07 1.92 4.26
CA TYR A 56 -5.83 2.45 5.60
C TYR A 56 -7.08 2.41 6.48
N LEU A 57 -8.23 2.88 5.99
CA LEU A 57 -9.47 2.90 6.76
C LEU A 57 -9.96 1.49 7.08
N ASP A 58 -9.98 0.60 6.09
CA ASP A 58 -10.37 -0.81 6.25
C ASP A 58 -9.45 -1.51 7.26
N SER A 59 -8.14 -1.23 7.21
CA SER A 59 -7.17 -1.77 8.17
C SER A 59 -7.47 -1.29 9.59
N LEU A 60 -7.79 -0.01 9.78
CA LEU A 60 -8.14 0.51 11.10
C LEU A 60 -9.43 -0.11 11.65
N GLU A 61 -10.46 -0.22 10.81
CA GLU A 61 -11.72 -0.84 11.20
C GLU A 61 -11.50 -2.30 11.62
N LEU A 62 -10.71 -3.03 10.84
CA LEU A 62 -10.38 -4.42 11.10
C LEU A 62 -9.60 -4.60 12.41
N LEU A 63 -8.57 -3.78 12.64
CA LEU A 63 -7.77 -3.82 13.86
C LEU A 63 -8.59 -3.44 15.10
N ARG A 64 -9.50 -2.47 14.98
CA ARG A 64 -10.43 -2.10 16.07
C ARG A 64 -11.39 -3.25 16.39
N ALA A 65 -11.94 -3.88 15.36
CA ALA A 65 -12.83 -5.03 15.52
C ALA A 65 -12.11 -6.22 16.18
N ALA A 66 -10.83 -6.43 15.87
CA ALA A 66 -9.99 -7.43 16.50
C ALA A 66 -9.56 -7.09 17.94
N GLY A 67 -9.87 -5.88 18.44
CA GLY A 67 -9.55 -5.46 19.79
C GLY A 67 -8.06 -5.17 20.02
N VAL A 68 -7.32 -4.78 18.97
CA VAL A 68 -5.88 -4.46 19.07
C VAL A 68 -5.67 -3.34 20.10
N PRO A 69 -4.91 -3.58 21.19
CA PRO A 69 -4.81 -2.66 22.34
C PRO A 69 -4.41 -1.23 21.97
N GLU A 70 -3.55 -1.09 20.97
CA GLU A 70 -3.02 0.17 20.45
C GLU A 70 -4.13 1.09 19.88
N LEU A 71 -5.33 0.55 19.60
CA LEU A 71 -6.49 1.29 19.07
C LEU A 71 -7.67 1.37 20.05
N VAL A 72 -7.56 0.78 21.23
CA VAL A 72 -8.62 0.80 22.25
C VAL A 72 -8.66 2.20 22.87
N GLY A 73 -9.82 2.86 22.81
CA GLY A 73 -10.03 4.19 23.43
C GLY A 73 -10.26 5.36 22.46
N GLY A 74 -10.57 5.10 21.19
CA GLY A 74 -10.96 6.14 20.23
C GLY A 74 -9.80 6.90 19.59
N TYR A 75 -8.56 6.52 19.90
CA TYR A 75 -7.37 7.00 19.19
C TYR A 75 -7.42 6.58 17.72
N SER A 76 -7.09 7.52 16.84
CA SER A 76 -6.92 7.27 15.41
C SER A 76 -5.44 7.50 15.08
N PRO A 77 -4.64 6.43 14.89
CA PRO A 77 -3.24 6.58 14.53
C PRO A 77 -3.13 7.25 13.16
N SER A 78 -1.97 7.84 12.86
CA SER A 78 -1.57 8.19 11.50
C SER A 78 -1.38 6.94 10.62
N LYS A 79 -1.19 7.14 9.31
CA LYS A 79 -0.89 6.03 8.39
C LYS A 79 0.42 5.35 8.73
N GLU A 80 1.43 6.12 9.12
CA GLU A 80 2.76 5.65 9.49
C GLU A 80 2.70 4.79 10.77
N GLU A 81 1.98 5.26 11.78
CA GLU A 81 1.74 4.51 13.03
C GLU A 81 0.92 3.23 12.74
N CYS A 82 -0.11 3.32 11.90
CA CYS A 82 -0.90 2.16 11.50
C CYS A 82 -0.04 1.12 10.76
N ALA A 83 0.84 1.55 9.86
CA ALA A 83 1.76 0.66 9.16
C ALA A 83 2.72 -0.05 10.12
N ALA A 84 3.20 0.64 11.16
CA ALA A 84 4.04 0.05 12.20
C ALA A 84 3.27 -1.00 13.03
N ILE A 85 2.02 -0.72 13.41
CA ILE A 85 1.14 -1.67 14.12
C ILE A 85 0.89 -2.91 13.25
N LEU A 86 0.52 -2.73 11.98
CA LEU A 86 0.28 -3.81 11.03
C LEU A 86 1.52 -4.68 10.77
N SER A 87 2.72 -4.09 10.84
CA SER A 87 3.99 -4.79 10.66
C SER A 87 4.43 -5.58 11.91
N SER A 88 3.68 -5.52 13.01
CA SER A 88 4.04 -6.23 14.24
C SER A 88 3.54 -7.68 14.22
N SER A 89 4.39 -8.60 14.66
CA SER A 89 4.04 -10.03 14.77
C SER A 89 2.94 -10.29 15.82
N LYS A 90 2.80 -9.41 16.82
CA LYS A 90 1.71 -9.45 17.81
C LYS A 90 0.36 -9.24 17.13
N THR A 91 0.25 -8.20 16.30
CA THR A 91 -0.96 -7.89 15.53
C THR A 91 -1.38 -9.05 14.65
N GLY A 92 -0.41 -9.75 14.02
CA GLY A 92 -0.72 -10.93 13.21
C GLY A 92 -1.40 -12.05 13.99
N LYS A 93 -1.01 -12.28 15.25
CA LYS A 93 -1.66 -13.29 16.12
C LYS A 93 -3.06 -12.87 16.53
N GLU A 94 -3.23 -11.61 16.91
CA GLU A 94 -4.55 -11.04 17.28
C GLU A 94 -5.52 -11.15 16.10
N MET A 95 -5.04 -10.82 14.90
CA MET A 95 -5.82 -10.96 13.66
C MET A 95 -6.15 -12.40 13.32
N GLN A 96 -5.21 -13.33 13.48
CA GLN A 96 -5.45 -14.75 13.25
C GLN A 96 -6.49 -15.31 14.22
N GLN A 97 -6.41 -14.93 15.50
CA GLN A 97 -7.39 -15.33 16.51
C GLN A 97 -8.78 -14.76 16.23
N PHE A 98 -8.86 -13.50 15.80
CA PHE A 98 -10.12 -12.82 15.49
C PHE A 98 -10.79 -13.36 14.23
N LEU A 99 -10.03 -13.52 13.13
CA LEU A 99 -10.56 -13.93 11.83
C LEU A 99 -10.76 -15.43 11.70
N GLY A 100 -10.03 -16.22 12.50
CA GLY A 100 -10.08 -17.69 12.45
C GLY A 100 -9.90 -18.20 11.01
N PRO A 101 -10.89 -18.93 10.44
CA PRO A 101 -10.80 -19.47 9.08
C PRO A 101 -10.62 -18.42 7.98
N LEU A 102 -11.05 -17.16 8.19
CA LEU A 102 -10.94 -16.10 7.19
C LEU A 102 -9.54 -15.49 7.10
N TYR A 103 -8.65 -15.83 8.04
CA TYR A 103 -7.30 -15.25 8.10
C TYR A 103 -6.50 -15.59 6.83
N GLU A 104 -6.54 -16.84 6.36
CA GLU A 104 -5.84 -17.25 5.14
C GLU A 104 -6.34 -16.51 3.90
N THR A 105 -7.67 -16.37 3.75
CA THR A 105 -8.27 -15.58 2.66
C THR A 105 -7.78 -14.13 2.68
N LEU A 106 -7.67 -13.52 3.86
CA LEU A 106 -7.13 -12.17 3.98
C LEU A 106 -5.66 -12.11 3.59
N LEU A 107 -4.84 -13.09 4.01
CA LEU A 107 -3.45 -13.17 3.61
C LEU A 107 -3.30 -13.26 2.09
N GLU A 108 -4.10 -14.09 1.41
CA GLU A 108 -4.08 -14.19 -0.05
C GLU A 108 -4.38 -12.85 -0.75
N ILE A 109 -5.32 -12.07 -0.21
CA ILE A 109 -5.64 -10.72 -0.68
C ILE A 109 -4.43 -9.79 -0.49
N LEU A 110 -3.83 -9.78 0.70
CA LEU A 110 -2.67 -8.95 1.01
C LEU A 110 -1.46 -9.29 0.14
N GLU A 111 -1.20 -10.57 -0.09
CA GLU A 111 -0.16 -11.00 -1.01
C GLU A 111 -0.42 -10.54 -2.45
N ARG A 112 -1.70 -10.52 -2.88
CA ARG A 112 -2.05 -10.00 -4.21
C ARG A 112 -1.74 -8.51 -4.30
N TYR A 113 -2.03 -7.72 -3.27
CA TYR A 113 -1.59 -6.32 -3.20
C TYR A 113 -0.08 -6.21 -3.33
N GLU A 114 0.68 -6.96 -2.53
CA GLU A 114 2.13 -6.93 -2.55
C GLU A 114 2.70 -7.28 -3.95
N ARG A 115 2.18 -8.34 -4.59
CA ARG A 115 2.56 -8.73 -5.96
C ARG A 115 2.28 -7.63 -6.98
N CYS A 116 1.13 -6.96 -6.88
CA CYS A 116 0.78 -5.85 -7.77
C CYS A 116 1.74 -4.67 -7.59
N LEU A 117 2.00 -4.26 -6.34
CA LEU A 117 2.93 -3.16 -6.04
C LEU A 117 4.34 -3.46 -6.54
N LYS A 118 4.84 -4.69 -6.33
CA LYS A 118 6.14 -5.14 -6.86
C LYS A 118 6.21 -5.03 -8.39
N LYS A 119 5.13 -5.39 -9.11
CA LYS A 119 5.07 -5.25 -10.57
C LYS A 119 5.13 -3.80 -11.02
N ILE A 120 4.40 -2.90 -10.36
CA ILE A 120 4.41 -1.46 -10.70
C ILE A 120 5.80 -0.89 -10.40
N ALA A 121 6.35 -1.14 -9.21
CA ALA A 121 7.68 -0.68 -8.80
C ALA A 121 8.80 -1.18 -9.75
N ALA A 122 8.71 -2.43 -10.22
CA ALA A 122 9.65 -2.96 -11.20
C ALA A 122 9.63 -2.16 -12.52
N LYS A 123 8.45 -1.72 -12.98
CA LYS A 123 8.32 -0.90 -14.19
C LYS A 123 8.85 0.52 -14.01
N ILE A 124 8.70 1.11 -12.82
CA ILE A 124 9.23 2.45 -12.51
C ILE A 124 10.77 2.45 -12.44
N ARG A 125 11.41 1.39 -11.93
CA ARG A 125 12.89 1.31 -11.89
C ARG A 125 13.56 1.46 -13.26
N HIS A 126 12.91 1.02 -14.32
CA HIS A 126 13.43 1.18 -15.68
C HIS A 126 13.36 2.62 -16.17
N ILE A 127 12.43 3.40 -15.63
CA ILE A 127 12.17 4.79 -16.02
C ILE A 127 13.22 5.73 -15.43
N GLN A 128 13.57 5.57 -14.14
CA GLN A 128 14.62 6.39 -13.50
C GLN A 128 16.01 6.24 -14.14
N ARG A 129 16.26 5.18 -14.92
CA ARG A 129 17.54 5.00 -15.62
C ARG A 129 17.66 5.83 -16.90
N LEU A 130 16.57 6.37 -17.44
CA LEU A 130 16.56 7.14 -18.69
C LEU A 130 16.91 8.62 -18.49
N ASP A 131 16.91 9.13 -17.25
CA ASP A 131 17.22 10.53 -16.93
C ASP A 131 18.75 10.83 -16.85
N LYS A 132 19.60 9.96 -17.39
CA LYS A 132 21.03 10.24 -17.59
C LYS A 132 21.37 10.28 -19.08
N VAL A 133 21.04 11.38 -19.74
CA VAL A 133 21.66 11.81 -21.00
C VAL A 133 21.93 13.30 -20.92
#